data_AF-A0A523ALT7-F1
#
_entry.id   AF-A0A523ALT7-F1
#
_cell.length_a   1.000
_cell.length_b   1.000
_cell.length_c   1.000
_cell.angle_alpha   90.00
_cell.angle_beta   90.00
_cell.angle_gamma   90.00
#
_symmetry.space_group_name_H-M   'P 1'
#
loop_
_entity.id
_entity.type
_entity.pdbx_description
1 polymer ?
#
loop_
_entity_poly.entity_id
_entity_poly.type
_entity_poly.pdbx_seq_one_letter_code
_entity_poly.pdbx_strand_id
1 'polypeptide(L)'
;MERDYRAVGLRVGLEIHQELNTDKLFCRCPSVLREERAPLLVRRRLHLSQSELGETDRAALLEVSREREFRYQVYPDTLCLVELDEEPPHPLNEEALEAALIFSLMVEAKPVDEIHVMRKIVVDGSNTSGFQRTALIATDGRLRTEKGVFHLPTICLEEDAARKVGEGEGYVEYRLDRLGVPLLEVATAPEFSDPQTPREVALRLGLLLRATGRVKRGLGTIRQDLNISISGGSRQEIKGVQELDLIPAVIEREVQRQLALLEIREELRRRGAGGVERRFVDVSHLFRGTRSKLLRGALERGERVVALRLPKFAGLLRREVQPGRRFGTELSDRARVEGGVGGILHTDELPGYGISGEEVEGLRRETGAGEEDAVVMVVGPEERCGRALEAVARRAEEALLGVPAETRRALPDGNTEFMRPLPGAERMYPETDIPPLPLTPERLSSLRLPEPPERVRERLVREYGLPAEVAERLLLSGAVEAFERLVRGSGAQARLVAFTLLETLVSLRREGVRVEGIGEEFMLGALREVASGRVAKEALPELLRKGAEGKGVEE
;
A
#
# COMPACT_ATOMS: atom_id res chain seq x y z
N MET A 1 -2.04 19.08 -22.45
CA MET A 1 -3.20 18.62 -23.24
C MET A 1 -3.95 17.66 -22.34
N GLU A 2 -5.18 17.98 -21.98
CA GLU A 2 -6.03 17.11 -21.16
C GLU A 2 -6.28 15.82 -21.97
N ARG A 3 -5.90 14.66 -21.43
CA ARG A 3 -5.99 13.38 -22.15
C ARG A 3 -7.43 12.87 -22.09
N ASP A 4 -7.95 12.37 -23.20
CA ASP A 4 -9.21 11.64 -23.21
C ASP A 4 -9.00 10.20 -22.70
N TYR A 5 -9.17 10.00 -21.40
CA TYR A 5 -9.00 8.70 -20.75
C TYR A 5 -10.02 7.66 -21.22
N ARG A 6 -11.20 8.08 -21.71
CA ARG A 6 -12.19 7.15 -22.27
C ARG A 6 -11.73 6.62 -23.62
N ALA A 7 -11.16 7.47 -24.47
CA ALA A 7 -10.59 7.05 -25.74
C ALA A 7 -9.39 6.11 -25.57
N VAL A 8 -8.59 6.31 -24.51
CA VAL A 8 -7.51 5.38 -24.11
C VAL A 8 -8.06 4.06 -23.53
N GLY A 9 -9.35 4.01 -23.21
CA GLY A 9 -10.02 2.88 -22.58
C GLY A 9 -9.50 2.59 -21.18
N LEU A 10 -9.25 3.65 -20.40
CA LEU A 10 -8.88 3.53 -18.99
C LEU A 10 -9.96 2.79 -18.21
N ARG A 11 -9.54 1.77 -17.46
CA ARG A 11 -10.33 1.12 -16.42
C ARG A 11 -9.52 1.10 -15.13
N VAL A 12 -10.10 1.64 -14.07
CA VAL A 12 -9.53 1.60 -12.72
C VAL A 12 -10.49 0.91 -11.77
N GLY A 13 -9.95 0.03 -10.92
CA GLY A 13 -10.59 -0.46 -9.70
C GLY A 13 -9.79 -0.02 -8.48
N LEU A 14 -10.44 0.02 -7.33
CA LEU A 14 -9.89 0.46 -6.06
C LEU A 14 -10.13 -0.62 -5.01
N GLU A 15 -9.12 -0.90 -4.20
CA GLU A 15 -9.22 -1.76 -3.02
C GLU A 15 -8.80 -0.93 -1.79
N ILE A 16 -9.71 -0.79 -0.83
CA ILE A 16 -9.43 -0.08 0.42
C ILE A 16 -9.26 -1.10 1.52
N HIS A 17 -8.16 -0.98 2.26
CA HIS A 17 -7.89 -1.76 3.45
C HIS A 17 -7.91 -0.84 4.66
N GLN A 18 -8.84 -1.06 5.58
CA GLN A 18 -9.04 -0.22 6.76
C GLN A 18 -8.90 -1.04 8.04
N GLU A 19 -7.96 -0.67 8.90
CA GLU A 19 -7.79 -1.31 10.21
C GLU A 19 -8.98 -0.97 11.11
N LEU A 20 -9.50 -1.98 11.80
CA LEU A 20 -10.56 -1.84 12.80
C LEU A 20 -9.97 -1.62 14.20
N ASN A 21 -10.67 -0.85 15.02
CA ASN A 21 -10.23 -0.49 16.36
C ASN A 21 -10.84 -1.43 17.42
N THR A 22 -10.47 -2.69 17.35
CA THR A 22 -10.88 -3.78 18.24
C THR A 22 -9.64 -4.55 18.71
N ASP A 23 -9.79 -5.59 19.52
CA ASP A 23 -8.73 -6.60 19.66
C ASP A 23 -8.45 -7.31 18.32
N LYS A 24 -7.38 -8.10 18.27
CA LYS A 24 -6.99 -8.85 17.08
C LYS A 24 -8.06 -9.83 16.61
N LEU A 25 -8.00 -10.20 15.33
CA LEU A 25 -9.09 -10.88 14.62
C LEU A 25 -9.29 -12.33 15.08
N PHE A 26 -8.20 -13.02 15.41
CA PHE A 26 -8.21 -14.44 15.75
C PHE A 26 -7.45 -14.74 17.05
N CYS A 27 -7.31 -13.74 17.92
CA CYS A 27 -6.83 -13.89 19.30
C CYS A 27 -7.34 -12.72 20.16
N ARG A 28 -7.08 -12.74 21.46
CA ARG A 28 -7.55 -11.70 22.41
C ARG A 28 -6.49 -10.63 22.70
N CYS A 29 -5.45 -10.54 21.87
CA CYS A 29 -4.41 -9.55 22.06
C CYS A 29 -4.88 -8.16 21.64
N PRO A 30 -4.47 -7.11 22.35
CA PRO A 30 -4.82 -5.74 22.00
C PRO A 30 -4.12 -5.32 20.70
N SER A 31 -4.80 -4.51 19.89
CA SER A 31 -4.28 -3.99 18.62
C SER A 31 -3.42 -2.73 18.79
N VAL A 32 -2.39 -2.81 19.63
CA VAL A 32 -1.50 -1.68 19.98
C VAL A 32 -0.15 -1.83 19.27
N LEU A 33 0.25 -0.78 18.54
CA LEU A 33 1.59 -0.71 17.94
C LEU A 33 2.63 -0.30 18.98
N ARG A 34 3.80 -0.92 18.92
CA ARG A 34 4.93 -0.72 19.85
C ARG A 34 6.10 -0.10 19.09
N GLU A 35 6.87 0.77 19.73
CA GLU A 35 8.04 1.41 19.09
C GLU A 35 9.35 1.14 19.82
N GLU A 36 9.25 0.83 21.11
CA GLU A 36 10.38 0.47 21.95
C GLU A 36 11.00 -0.88 21.54
N ARG A 37 12.22 -1.12 22.02
CA ARG A 37 12.96 -2.33 21.72
C ARG A 37 12.21 -3.56 22.24
N ALA A 38 11.96 -4.53 21.36
CA ALA A 38 11.32 -5.77 21.74
C ALA A 38 12.18 -6.59 22.72
N PRO A 39 11.57 -7.18 23.77
CA PRO A 39 12.28 -8.00 24.75
C PRO A 39 12.71 -9.35 24.18
N LEU A 40 12.03 -9.87 23.15
CA LEU A 40 12.29 -11.18 22.56
C LEU A 40 12.38 -11.10 21.03
N LEU A 41 13.15 -12.03 20.46
CA LEU A 41 13.32 -12.19 19.02
C LEU A 41 13.20 -13.67 18.65
N VAL A 42 12.31 -14.00 17.72
CA VAL A 42 12.12 -15.36 17.18
C VAL A 42 12.65 -15.41 15.75
N ARG A 43 13.28 -16.52 15.35
CA ARG A 43 13.80 -16.70 13.98
C ARG A 43 13.06 -17.84 13.31
N ARG A 44 12.60 -17.63 12.07
CA ARG A 44 11.90 -18.65 11.27
C ARG A 44 12.37 -18.60 9.81
N ARG A 45 12.09 -19.68 9.09
CA ARG A 45 12.16 -19.75 7.63
C ARG A 45 10.84 -20.31 7.13
N LEU A 46 10.30 -19.71 6.08
CA LEU A 46 9.09 -20.21 5.44
C LEU A 46 9.47 -21.09 4.26
N HIS A 47 8.70 -22.15 4.06
CA HIS A 47 8.82 -23.07 2.93
C HIS A 47 7.50 -23.05 2.16
N LEU A 48 7.59 -23.06 0.83
CA LEU A 48 6.40 -23.12 -0.01
C LEU A 48 5.80 -24.52 0.05
N SER A 49 4.55 -24.64 0.45
CA SER A 49 3.76 -25.84 0.24
C SER A 49 3.15 -25.81 -1.15
N GLN A 50 3.06 -26.98 -1.81
CA GLN A 50 2.26 -27.10 -3.04
C GLN A 50 0.80 -26.83 -2.69
N SER A 51 0.07 -26.14 -3.59
CA SER A 51 -1.39 -26.06 -3.46
C SER A 51 -2.00 -27.47 -3.47
N GLU A 52 -3.24 -27.61 -3.01
CA GLU A 52 -3.97 -28.89 -3.07
C GLU A 52 -4.06 -29.47 -4.49
N LEU A 53 -3.92 -28.62 -5.51
CA LEU A 53 -3.92 -28.97 -6.93
C LEU A 53 -2.52 -29.21 -7.52
N GLY A 54 -1.45 -29.09 -6.71
CA GLY A 54 -0.06 -29.24 -7.16
C GLY A 54 0.50 -28.05 -7.94
N GLU A 55 -0.27 -26.98 -8.10
CA GLU A 55 0.13 -25.76 -8.81
C GLU A 55 0.90 -24.81 -7.87
N THR A 56 1.87 -24.07 -8.42
CA THR A 56 2.73 -23.14 -7.66
C THR A 56 2.70 -21.75 -8.28
N ASP A 57 2.36 -20.75 -7.47
CA ASP A 57 2.30 -19.36 -7.91
C ASP A 57 3.70 -18.77 -8.16
N ARG A 58 3.88 -18.11 -9.31
CA ARG A 58 5.16 -17.55 -9.76
C ARG A 58 5.74 -16.49 -8.82
N ALA A 59 4.90 -15.64 -8.23
CA ALA A 59 5.35 -14.60 -7.32
C ALA A 59 5.72 -15.18 -5.93
N ALA A 60 5.09 -16.26 -5.50
CA ALA A 60 5.47 -17.00 -4.31
C ALA A 60 6.80 -17.75 -4.52
N LEU A 61 7.00 -18.36 -5.70
CA LEU A 61 8.29 -18.95 -6.09
C LEU A 61 9.43 -17.93 -6.11
N LEU A 62 9.17 -16.73 -6.65
CA LEU A 62 10.14 -15.65 -6.65
C LEU A 62 10.56 -15.27 -5.22
N GLU A 63 9.61 -15.17 -4.30
CA GLU A 63 9.91 -14.78 -2.92
C GLU A 63 10.72 -15.87 -2.19
N VAL A 64 10.38 -17.15 -2.38
CA VAL A 64 11.11 -18.28 -1.78
C VAL A 64 12.50 -18.45 -2.36
N SER A 65 12.71 -18.13 -3.64
CA SER A 65 14.03 -18.17 -4.28
C SER A 65 15.09 -17.27 -3.62
N ARG A 66 14.66 -16.38 -2.72
CA ARG A 66 15.52 -15.47 -1.98
C ARG A 66 16.09 -16.06 -0.68
N GLU A 67 15.67 -17.28 -0.28
CA GLU A 67 16.15 -18.03 0.90
C GLU A 67 16.39 -17.16 2.16
N ARG A 68 15.37 -16.39 2.58
CA ARG A 68 15.50 -15.41 3.65
C ARG A 68 15.20 -16.01 5.03
N GLU A 69 16.01 -15.64 6.02
CA GLU A 69 15.65 -15.79 7.43
C GLU A 69 14.69 -14.66 7.84
N PHE A 70 13.60 -14.99 8.53
CA PHE A 70 12.69 -14.00 9.10
C PHE A 70 12.94 -13.89 10.60
N ARG A 71 13.10 -12.66 11.07
CA ARG A 71 13.31 -12.32 12.48
C ARG A 71 12.11 -11.56 13.01
N TYR A 72 11.43 -12.10 14.00
CA TYR A 72 10.20 -11.56 14.56
C TYR A 72 10.45 -10.97 15.94
N GLN A 73 10.21 -9.66 16.08
CA GLN A 73 10.20 -8.94 17.36
C GLN A 73 8.91 -9.22 18.12
N VAL A 74 9.04 -9.65 19.39
CA VAL A 74 7.93 -10.14 20.22
C VAL A 74 7.85 -9.39 21.55
N TYR A 75 6.63 -9.08 21.97
CA TYR A 75 6.21 -8.33 23.15
C TYR A 75 5.21 -9.19 23.96
N PRO A 76 5.68 -9.98 24.92
CA PRO A 76 4.84 -10.95 25.64
C PRO A 76 3.66 -10.35 26.42
N ASP A 77 3.67 -9.05 26.68
CA ASP A 77 2.59 -8.30 27.34
C ASP A 77 1.40 -8.01 26.41
N THR A 78 1.62 -8.06 25.09
CA THR A 78 0.63 -7.64 24.07
C THR A 78 0.48 -8.64 22.91
N LEU A 79 1.18 -9.77 22.96
CA LEU A 79 1.17 -10.82 21.93
C LEU A 79 0.98 -12.20 22.57
N CYS A 80 0.39 -13.13 21.83
CA CYS A 80 0.22 -14.51 22.28
C CYS A 80 0.83 -15.51 21.29
N LEU A 81 0.58 -16.80 21.53
CA LEU A 81 1.13 -17.90 20.74
C LEU A 81 0.48 -17.98 19.35
N VAL A 82 -0.72 -17.43 19.15
CA VAL A 82 -1.39 -17.38 17.84
C VAL A 82 -0.58 -16.57 16.84
N GLU A 83 -0.10 -15.38 17.21
CA GLU A 83 0.74 -14.56 16.32
C GLU A 83 2.12 -15.16 16.09
N LEU A 84 2.60 -16.02 16.99
CA LEU A 84 3.82 -16.78 16.78
C LEU A 84 3.62 -18.03 15.94
N ASP A 85 2.37 -18.39 15.62
CA ASP A 85 2.03 -19.65 14.96
C ASP A 85 2.54 -20.84 15.80
N GLU A 86 2.25 -20.78 17.11
CA GLU A 86 2.53 -21.82 18.13
C GLU A 86 1.23 -22.27 18.85
N GLU A 87 0.09 -21.69 18.48
CA GLU A 87 -1.25 -22.04 18.97
C GLU A 87 -2.27 -21.86 17.82
N PRO A 88 -3.27 -22.75 17.67
CA PRO A 88 -4.34 -22.55 16.70
C PRO A 88 -5.06 -21.21 16.90
N PRO A 89 -5.54 -20.58 15.81
CA PRO A 89 -6.31 -19.34 15.92
C PRO A 89 -7.60 -19.55 16.73
N HIS A 90 -8.02 -18.50 17.43
CA HIS A 90 -9.31 -18.46 18.13
C HIS A 90 -10.43 -18.15 17.13
N PRO A 91 -11.71 -18.32 17.51
CA PRO A 91 -12.83 -17.85 16.70
C PRO A 91 -12.73 -16.36 16.36
N LEU A 92 -13.37 -15.99 15.25
CA LEU A 92 -13.35 -14.65 14.70
C LEU A 92 -13.86 -13.60 15.71
N ASN A 93 -13.18 -12.46 15.78
CA ASN A 93 -13.53 -11.36 16.68
C ASN A 93 -14.92 -10.78 16.36
N GLU A 94 -15.85 -10.91 17.30
CA GLU A 94 -17.25 -10.51 17.13
C GLU A 94 -17.43 -9.00 16.92
N GLU A 95 -16.62 -8.15 17.56
CA GLU A 95 -16.69 -6.70 17.36
C GLU A 95 -16.20 -6.28 15.97
N ALA A 96 -15.15 -6.94 15.48
CA ALA A 96 -14.64 -6.74 14.13
C ALA A 96 -15.67 -7.19 13.07
N LEU A 97 -16.32 -8.33 13.30
CA LEU A 97 -17.41 -8.81 12.45
C LEU A 97 -18.60 -7.87 12.44
N GLU A 98 -19.01 -7.37 13.61
CA GLU A 98 -20.11 -6.42 13.71
C GLU A 98 -19.80 -5.14 12.91
N ALA A 99 -18.57 -4.61 13.02
CA ALA A 99 -18.13 -3.46 12.23
C ALA A 99 -18.20 -3.73 10.73
N ALA A 100 -17.74 -4.91 10.28
CA ALA A 100 -17.78 -5.34 8.89
C ALA A 100 -19.22 -5.45 8.35
N LEU A 101 -20.13 -6.04 9.13
CA LEU A 101 -21.54 -6.19 8.78
C LEU A 101 -22.28 -4.84 8.74
N ILE A 102 -22.04 -3.98 9.72
CA ILE A 102 -22.61 -2.62 9.74
C ILE A 102 -22.18 -1.86 8.49
N PHE A 103 -20.87 -1.87 8.17
CA PHE A 103 -20.38 -1.24 6.96
C PHE A 103 -21.04 -1.84 5.70
N SER A 104 -21.13 -3.16 5.62
CA SER A 104 -21.76 -3.87 4.49
C SER A 104 -23.20 -3.41 4.27
N LEU A 105 -24.00 -3.29 5.33
CA LEU A 105 -25.38 -2.82 5.25
C LEU A 105 -25.47 -1.33 4.87
N MET A 106 -24.54 -0.50 5.34
CA MET A 106 -24.47 0.93 4.97
C MET A 106 -24.24 1.15 3.47
N VAL A 107 -23.58 0.20 2.80
CA VAL A 107 -23.37 0.23 1.34
C VAL A 107 -24.30 -0.72 0.59
N GLU A 108 -25.40 -1.14 1.20
CA GLU A 108 -26.40 -2.04 0.59
C GLU A 108 -25.81 -3.34 0.01
N ALA A 109 -24.69 -3.80 0.56
CA ALA A 109 -24.13 -5.10 0.24
C ALA A 109 -24.99 -6.21 0.86
N LYS A 110 -24.89 -7.40 0.30
CA LYS A 110 -25.55 -8.61 0.77
C LYS A 110 -24.55 -9.42 1.60
N PRO A 111 -24.70 -9.45 2.94
CA PRO A 111 -23.94 -10.39 3.76
C PRO A 111 -24.11 -11.83 3.26
N VAL A 112 -23.06 -12.64 3.38
CA VAL A 112 -23.14 -14.07 3.08
C VAL A 112 -24.01 -14.80 4.11
N ASP A 113 -24.54 -15.97 3.75
CA ASP A 113 -25.34 -16.79 4.69
C ASP A 113 -24.46 -17.48 5.75
N GLU A 114 -23.21 -17.79 5.39
CA GLU A 114 -22.23 -18.42 6.27
C GLU A 114 -20.83 -17.90 5.93
N ILE A 115 -20.08 -17.50 6.95
CA ILE A 115 -18.72 -17.00 6.82
C ILE A 115 -17.74 -18.17 6.90
N HIS A 116 -16.87 -18.25 5.90
CA HIS A 116 -15.77 -19.21 5.83
C HIS A 116 -14.45 -18.45 5.86
N VAL A 117 -13.54 -18.84 6.75
CA VAL A 117 -12.19 -18.30 6.80
C VAL A 117 -11.31 -19.08 5.82
N MET A 118 -10.51 -18.37 5.06
CA MET A 118 -9.59 -18.90 4.06
C MET A 118 -8.16 -18.47 4.39
N ARG A 119 -7.18 -19.27 3.98
CA ARG A 119 -5.76 -18.99 4.05
C ARG A 119 -5.28 -18.52 2.67
N LYS A 120 -4.82 -17.28 2.59
CA LYS A 120 -4.17 -16.69 1.42
C LYS A 120 -2.66 -16.82 1.59
N ILE A 121 -1.98 -17.56 0.72
CA ILE A 121 -0.52 -17.81 0.85
C ILE A 121 0.27 -16.49 0.77
N VAL A 122 1.05 -16.20 1.81
CA VAL A 122 1.92 -15.01 1.96
C VAL A 122 3.28 -15.45 2.51
N VAL A 123 4.26 -15.62 1.62
CA VAL A 123 5.59 -16.18 1.93
C VAL A 123 6.70 -15.14 2.06
N ASP A 124 6.36 -13.85 2.10
CA ASP A 124 7.34 -12.75 2.27
C ASP A 124 7.79 -12.53 3.72
N GLY A 125 7.29 -13.38 4.63
CA GLY A 125 7.56 -13.34 6.07
C GLY A 125 6.73 -12.32 6.83
N SER A 126 5.80 -11.61 6.21
CA SER A 126 4.94 -10.66 6.92
C SER A 126 3.84 -11.37 7.74
N ASN A 127 3.56 -12.65 7.46
CA ASN A 127 2.71 -13.53 8.25
C ASN A 127 3.55 -14.71 8.78
N THR A 128 3.54 -14.94 10.09
CA THR A 128 4.37 -15.98 10.76
C THR A 128 4.01 -17.40 10.35
N SER A 129 2.74 -17.62 9.99
CA SER A 129 2.20 -18.89 9.48
C SER A 129 2.43 -19.11 7.98
N GLY A 130 2.96 -18.11 7.26
CA GLY A 130 3.10 -18.17 5.80
C GLY A 130 1.80 -17.96 5.01
N PHE A 131 0.71 -17.57 5.68
CA PHE A 131 -0.55 -17.20 5.07
C PHE A 131 -1.28 -16.12 5.87
N GLN A 132 -2.15 -15.39 5.20
CA GLN A 132 -3.07 -14.41 5.79
C GLN A 132 -4.46 -15.03 5.87
N ARG A 133 -5.09 -14.99 7.05
CA ARG A 133 -6.50 -15.42 7.17
C ARG A 133 -7.43 -14.32 6.66
N THR A 134 -8.34 -14.70 5.77
CA THR A 134 -9.24 -13.81 5.04
C THR A 134 -10.64 -14.43 4.98
N ALA A 135 -11.68 -13.67 5.23
CA ALA A 135 -13.06 -14.14 5.17
C ALA A 135 -13.93 -13.20 4.33
N LEU A 136 -14.72 -13.76 3.40
CA LEU A 136 -15.72 -12.99 2.65
C LEU A 136 -16.91 -12.69 3.57
N ILE A 137 -17.26 -11.42 3.72
CA ILE A 137 -18.34 -10.97 4.61
C ILE A 137 -19.60 -10.63 3.81
N ALA A 138 -19.45 -9.90 2.71
CA ALA A 138 -20.57 -9.46 1.90
C ALA A 138 -20.18 -9.30 0.42
N THR A 139 -21.20 -9.32 -0.44
CA THR A 139 -21.08 -9.16 -1.89
C THR A 139 -22.11 -8.16 -2.42
N ASP A 140 -22.02 -7.79 -3.71
CA ASP A 140 -23.03 -6.97 -4.41
C ASP A 140 -23.33 -5.60 -3.76
N GLY A 141 -22.34 -4.98 -3.10
CA GLY A 141 -22.50 -3.65 -2.53
C GLY A 141 -22.62 -2.55 -3.58
N ARG A 142 -23.20 -1.42 -3.18
CA ARG A 142 -23.44 -0.24 -4.02
C ARG A 142 -23.08 1.03 -3.28
N LEU A 143 -22.14 1.77 -3.83
CA LEU A 143 -21.77 3.08 -3.35
C LEU A 143 -22.43 4.16 -4.19
N ARG A 144 -23.31 4.96 -3.61
CA ARG A 144 -23.90 6.13 -4.27
C ARG A 144 -23.03 7.37 -4.03
N THR A 145 -22.70 8.06 -5.11
CA THR A 145 -21.99 9.35 -5.12
C THR A 145 -22.68 10.33 -6.07
N GLU A 146 -22.25 11.59 -6.08
CA GLU A 146 -22.73 12.60 -7.03
C GLU A 146 -22.43 12.24 -8.49
N LYS A 147 -21.39 11.41 -8.73
CA LYS A 147 -20.99 10.95 -10.07
C LYS A 147 -21.71 9.70 -10.54
N GLY A 148 -22.48 9.04 -9.68
CA GLY A 148 -23.23 7.83 -10.02
C GLY A 148 -23.17 6.76 -8.94
N VAL A 149 -23.50 5.54 -9.34
CA VAL A 149 -23.45 4.36 -8.47
C VAL A 149 -22.28 3.49 -8.90
N PHE A 150 -21.44 3.11 -7.93
CA PHE A 150 -20.31 2.22 -8.15
C PHE A 150 -20.50 0.91 -7.41
N HIS A 151 -20.13 -0.20 -8.04
CA HIS A 151 -20.32 -1.53 -7.48
C HIS A 151 -19.16 -1.92 -6.57
N LEU A 152 -19.48 -2.58 -5.47
CA LEU A 152 -18.55 -3.16 -4.50
C LEU A 152 -18.73 -4.69 -4.51
N PRO A 153 -18.04 -5.42 -5.41
CA PRO A 153 -18.27 -6.85 -5.59
C PRO A 153 -18.01 -7.67 -4.33
N THR A 154 -17.01 -7.29 -3.54
CA THR A 154 -16.56 -8.03 -2.36
C THR A 154 -16.21 -7.09 -1.20
N ILE A 155 -16.61 -7.51 -0.01
CA ILE A 155 -16.18 -6.96 1.27
C ILE A 155 -15.63 -8.12 2.09
N CYS A 156 -14.37 -8.04 2.47
CA CYS A 156 -13.66 -9.10 3.19
C CYS A 156 -13.16 -8.58 4.54
N LEU A 157 -13.07 -9.49 5.51
CA LEU A 157 -12.42 -9.25 6.80
C LEU A 157 -11.20 -10.15 6.91
N GLU A 158 -10.03 -9.55 7.11
CA GLU A 158 -8.75 -10.26 7.11
C GLU A 158 -7.82 -9.78 8.23
N GLU A 159 -6.75 -10.55 8.47
CA GLU A 159 -5.66 -10.14 9.36
C GLU A 159 -4.74 -9.16 8.65
N ASP A 160 -4.34 -8.06 9.29
CA ASP A 160 -3.19 -7.30 8.80
C ASP A 160 -1.87 -8.05 9.07
N ALA A 161 -0.87 -7.75 8.26
CA ALA A 161 0.45 -8.35 8.31
C ALA A 161 1.39 -7.62 9.28
N ALA A 162 2.44 -8.32 9.73
CA ALA A 162 3.49 -7.76 10.58
C ALA A 162 4.17 -6.53 9.94
N ARG A 163 4.72 -5.64 10.76
CA ARG A 163 5.43 -4.45 10.27
C ARG A 163 6.87 -4.78 9.97
N LYS A 164 7.34 -4.54 8.74
CA LYS A 164 8.76 -4.65 8.42
C LYS A 164 9.52 -3.51 9.10
N VAL A 165 10.50 -3.85 9.94
CA VAL A 165 11.33 -2.89 10.69
C VAL A 165 12.78 -2.87 10.25
N GLY A 166 13.23 -3.87 9.48
CA GLY A 166 14.57 -3.92 8.94
C GLY A 166 14.77 -4.98 7.86
N GLU A 167 15.85 -4.86 7.11
CA GLU A 167 16.33 -5.87 6.16
C GLU A 167 17.86 -5.82 6.13
N GLY A 168 18.49 -6.98 6.12
CA GLY A 168 19.94 -7.12 5.95
C GLY A 168 20.26 -8.22 4.96
N GLU A 169 21.54 -8.56 4.83
CA GLU A 169 21.96 -9.63 3.93
C GLU A 169 21.42 -10.98 4.42
N GLY A 170 20.50 -11.57 3.64
CA GLY A 170 19.90 -12.88 3.92
C GLY A 170 18.80 -12.89 4.99
N TYR A 171 18.37 -11.73 5.53
CA TYR A 171 17.28 -11.69 6.50
C TYR A 171 16.37 -10.47 6.40
N VAL A 172 15.12 -10.63 6.84
CA VAL A 172 14.15 -9.54 7.03
C VAL A 172 13.67 -9.55 8.47
N GLU A 173 13.56 -8.37 9.08
CA GLU A 173 13.09 -8.21 10.45
C GLU A 173 11.69 -7.58 10.47
N TYR A 174 10.80 -8.23 11.20
CA TYR A 174 9.40 -7.87 11.34
C TYR A 174 9.03 -7.69 12.81
N ARG A 175 8.07 -6.81 13.07
CA ARG A 175 7.42 -6.59 14.36
C ARG A 175 6.00 -7.12 14.33
N LEU A 176 5.66 -7.99 15.29
CA LEU A 176 4.39 -8.73 15.31
C LEU A 176 3.21 -7.96 15.92
N ASP A 177 3.45 -6.74 16.42
CA ASP A 177 2.43 -5.91 17.06
C ASP A 177 1.19 -5.65 16.18
N ARG A 178 1.39 -5.52 14.87
CA ARG A 178 0.30 -5.36 13.89
C ARG A 178 -0.26 -6.66 13.34
N LEU A 179 0.48 -7.77 13.42
CA LEU A 179 0.01 -9.05 12.87
C LEU A 179 -1.30 -9.44 13.55
N GLY A 180 -2.35 -9.70 12.77
CA GLY A 180 -3.66 -10.09 13.28
C GLY A 180 -4.59 -8.94 13.64
N VAL A 181 -4.18 -7.67 13.49
CA VAL A 181 -5.11 -6.53 13.60
C VAL A 181 -6.22 -6.70 12.54
N PRO A 182 -7.51 -6.57 12.87
CA PRO A 182 -8.56 -6.81 11.88
C PRO A 182 -8.54 -5.72 10.82
N LEU A 183 -8.67 -6.14 9.57
CA LEU A 183 -8.58 -5.30 8.40
C LEU A 183 -9.81 -5.54 7.53
N LEU A 184 -10.61 -4.51 7.33
CA LEU A 184 -11.74 -4.57 6.41
C LEU A 184 -11.25 -4.18 5.01
N GLU A 185 -11.32 -5.12 4.08
CA GLU A 185 -11.02 -4.92 2.67
C GLU A 185 -12.33 -4.65 1.90
N VAL A 186 -12.36 -3.57 1.12
CA VAL A 186 -13.49 -3.20 0.27
C VAL A 186 -12.98 -3.00 -1.15
N ALA A 187 -13.40 -3.87 -2.06
CA ALA A 187 -13.03 -3.80 -3.46
C ALA A 187 -14.14 -3.17 -4.31
N THR A 188 -13.77 -2.30 -5.24
CA THR A 188 -14.67 -1.76 -6.25
C THR A 188 -14.57 -2.54 -7.55
N ALA A 189 -15.64 -2.57 -8.33
CA ALA A 189 -15.57 -3.03 -9.72
C ALA A 189 -14.64 -2.10 -10.54
N PRO A 190 -14.01 -2.60 -11.62
CA PRO A 190 -13.09 -1.82 -12.47
C PRO A 190 -13.84 -0.87 -13.42
N GLU A 191 -14.66 0.01 -12.87
CA GLU A 191 -15.64 0.82 -13.62
C GLU A 191 -15.17 2.26 -13.87
N PHE A 192 -14.12 2.73 -13.17
CA PHE A 192 -13.69 4.12 -13.29
C PHE A 192 -12.95 4.37 -14.62
N SER A 193 -13.28 5.48 -15.27
CA SER A 193 -12.72 5.87 -16.58
C SER A 193 -11.94 7.19 -16.56
N ASP A 194 -11.65 7.72 -15.37
CA ASP A 194 -10.91 8.97 -15.18
C ASP A 194 -10.09 8.94 -13.87
N PRO A 195 -9.04 9.77 -13.73
CA PRO A 195 -8.19 9.78 -12.53
C PRO A 195 -8.85 10.35 -11.25
N GLN A 196 -9.89 11.18 -11.36
CA GLN A 196 -10.43 11.94 -10.23
C GLN A 196 -11.53 11.17 -9.48
N THR A 197 -12.36 10.43 -10.20
CA THR A 197 -13.46 9.64 -9.63
C THR A 197 -12.99 8.62 -8.57
N PRO A 198 -11.89 7.86 -8.75
CA PRO A 198 -11.39 6.95 -7.72
C PRO A 198 -11.06 7.64 -6.39
N ARG A 199 -10.51 8.87 -6.43
CA ARG A 199 -10.22 9.66 -5.23
C ARG A 199 -11.49 10.01 -4.45
N GLU A 200 -12.54 10.44 -5.14
CA GLU A 200 -13.83 10.79 -4.51
C GLU A 200 -14.52 9.56 -3.93
N VAL A 201 -14.46 8.43 -4.65
CA VAL A 201 -14.97 7.14 -4.16
C VAL A 201 -14.19 6.68 -2.93
N ALA A 202 -12.86 6.79 -2.96
CA ALA A 202 -12.00 6.46 -1.82
C ALA A 202 -12.31 7.32 -0.58
N LEU A 203 -12.47 8.63 -0.77
CA LEU A 203 -12.86 9.55 0.29
C LEU A 203 -14.23 9.17 0.89
N ARG A 204 -15.21 8.89 0.03
CA ARG A 204 -16.56 8.54 0.44
C ARG A 204 -16.59 7.22 1.22
N LEU A 205 -15.90 6.19 0.74
CA LEU A 205 -15.75 4.92 1.46
C LEU A 205 -15.07 5.14 2.82
N GLY A 206 -13.99 5.92 2.86
CA GLY A 206 -13.32 6.30 4.11
C GLY A 206 -14.24 7.01 5.12
N LEU A 207 -15.13 7.89 4.65
CA LEU A 207 -16.12 8.55 5.51
C LEU A 207 -17.16 7.57 6.07
N LEU A 208 -17.65 6.63 5.25
CA LEU A 208 -18.60 5.60 5.68
C LEU A 208 -17.96 4.64 6.69
N LEU A 209 -16.72 4.22 6.42
CA LEU A 209 -15.92 3.42 7.34
C LEU A 209 -15.75 4.14 8.69
N ARG A 210 -15.44 5.44 8.68
CA ARG A 210 -15.34 6.24 9.91
C ARG A 210 -16.67 6.38 10.66
N ALA A 211 -17.78 6.48 9.93
CA ALA A 211 -19.10 6.58 10.54
C ALA A 211 -19.49 5.31 11.33
N THR A 212 -18.85 4.15 11.08
CA THR A 212 -19.03 2.96 11.93
C THR A 212 -18.58 3.18 13.39
N GLY A 213 -17.71 4.18 13.64
CA GLY A 213 -17.13 4.45 14.95
C GLY A 213 -16.08 3.42 15.40
N ARG A 214 -15.77 2.42 14.58
CA ARG A 214 -14.98 1.23 14.95
C ARG A 214 -13.70 1.06 14.14
N VAL A 215 -13.21 2.14 13.51
CA VAL A 215 -11.99 2.10 12.69
C VAL A 215 -10.81 2.77 13.40
N LYS A 216 -9.61 2.26 13.18
CA LYS A 216 -8.40 2.93 13.64
C LYS A 216 -8.16 4.21 12.85
N ARG A 217 -7.43 5.14 13.48
CA ARG A 217 -7.14 6.46 12.95
C ARG A 217 -5.65 6.74 13.08
N GLY A 218 -5.10 7.46 12.12
CA GLY A 218 -3.69 7.79 12.06
C GLY A 218 -3.04 7.30 10.77
N LEU A 219 -1.77 7.64 10.59
CA LEU A 219 -0.99 7.21 9.43
C LEU A 219 -0.90 5.68 9.40
N GLY A 220 -1.03 5.09 8.21
CA GLY A 220 -0.93 3.64 7.99
C GLY A 220 -2.19 2.83 8.32
N THR A 221 -3.20 3.41 8.97
CA THR A 221 -4.43 2.70 9.36
C THR A 221 -5.41 2.45 8.20
N ILE A 222 -5.24 3.18 7.10
CA ILE A 222 -5.97 2.98 5.86
C ILE A 222 -4.98 2.94 4.70
N ARG A 223 -5.15 1.98 3.80
CA ARG A 223 -4.34 1.82 2.58
C ARG A 223 -5.26 1.69 1.38
N GLN A 224 -4.80 2.20 0.24
CA GLN A 224 -5.49 2.03 -1.03
C GLN A 224 -4.56 1.33 -2.02
N ASP A 225 -5.07 0.28 -2.63
CA ASP A 225 -4.45 -0.39 -3.77
C ASP A 225 -5.27 -0.07 -5.03
N LEU A 226 -4.60 0.22 -6.14
CA LEU A 226 -5.23 0.60 -7.41
C LEU A 226 -5.00 -0.47 -8.46
N ASN A 227 -6.07 -0.91 -9.12
CA ASN A 227 -5.99 -1.80 -10.27
C ASN A 227 -6.20 -0.99 -11.55
N ILE A 228 -5.14 -0.73 -12.33
CA ILE A 228 -5.18 0.17 -13.49
C ILE A 228 -4.90 -0.59 -14.79
N SER A 229 -5.70 -0.34 -15.82
CA SER A 229 -5.50 -0.89 -17.17
C SER A 229 -5.96 0.08 -18.26
N ILE A 230 -5.39 -0.06 -19.46
CA ILE A 230 -5.79 0.69 -20.66
C ILE A 230 -6.00 -0.27 -21.85
N SER A 231 -6.63 0.23 -22.93
CA SER A 231 -6.80 -0.55 -24.16
C SER A 231 -5.45 -0.95 -24.77
N GLY A 232 -5.28 -2.24 -25.04
CA GLY A 232 -4.03 -2.80 -25.57
C GLY A 232 -2.90 -2.96 -24.55
N GLY A 233 -3.09 -2.47 -23.32
CA GLY A 233 -2.19 -2.67 -22.18
C GLY A 233 -2.56 -3.91 -21.36
N SER A 234 -2.25 -3.88 -20.06
CA SER A 234 -2.58 -4.98 -19.13
C SER A 234 -2.86 -4.45 -17.73
N ARG A 235 -3.56 -5.26 -16.92
CA ARG A 235 -3.87 -4.92 -15.52
C ARG A 235 -2.59 -4.79 -14.70
N GLN A 236 -2.44 -3.65 -14.03
CA GLN A 236 -1.41 -3.40 -13.04
C GLN A 236 -2.06 -3.24 -11.67
N GLU A 237 -1.56 -3.96 -10.69
CA GLU A 237 -1.93 -3.77 -9.28
C GLU A 237 -0.90 -2.85 -8.63
N ILE A 238 -1.31 -1.65 -8.20
CA ILE A 238 -0.43 -0.65 -7.63
C ILE A 238 -0.72 -0.55 -6.14
N LYS A 239 0.22 -1.02 -5.31
CA LYS A 239 0.07 -1.12 -3.87
C LYS A 239 0.56 0.11 -3.12
N GLY A 240 -0.07 0.34 -1.97
CA GLY A 240 0.46 1.22 -0.93
C GLY A 240 0.25 2.71 -1.22
N VAL A 241 -0.84 3.08 -1.89
CA VAL A 241 -1.25 4.48 -1.98
C VAL A 241 -1.88 4.86 -0.64
N GLN A 242 -1.19 5.70 0.14
CA GLN A 242 -1.66 6.13 1.47
C GLN A 242 -2.43 7.44 1.41
N GLU A 243 -2.03 8.34 0.52
CA GLU A 243 -2.59 9.69 0.40
C GLU A 243 -3.64 9.73 -0.70
N LEU A 244 -4.86 10.16 -0.36
CA LEU A 244 -5.97 10.26 -1.31
C LEU A 244 -5.64 11.18 -2.49
N ASP A 245 -4.91 12.25 -2.25
CA ASP A 245 -4.54 13.23 -3.29
C ASP A 245 -3.48 12.69 -4.25
N LEU A 246 -2.79 11.59 -3.89
CA LEU A 246 -1.82 10.93 -4.76
C LEU A 246 -2.49 9.99 -5.79
N ILE A 247 -3.73 9.55 -5.54
CA ILE A 247 -4.47 8.61 -6.41
C ILE A 247 -4.53 9.10 -7.87
N PRO A 248 -4.95 10.34 -8.17
CA PRO A 248 -5.03 10.80 -9.56
C PRO A 248 -3.67 10.80 -10.25
N ALA A 249 -2.63 11.29 -9.56
CA ALA A 249 -1.27 11.34 -10.11
C ALA A 249 -0.76 9.94 -10.45
N VAL A 250 -0.98 8.94 -9.57
CA VAL A 250 -0.59 7.55 -9.83
C VAL A 250 -1.29 6.99 -11.07
N ILE A 251 -2.60 7.22 -11.22
CA ILE A 251 -3.36 6.77 -12.39
C ILE A 251 -2.81 7.43 -13.67
N GLU A 252 -2.58 8.74 -13.65
CA GLU A 252 -2.07 9.48 -14.81
C GLU A 252 -0.68 9.01 -15.25
N ARG A 253 0.21 8.77 -14.28
CA ARG A 253 1.57 8.28 -14.51
C ARG A 253 1.56 6.84 -15.00
N GLU A 254 0.64 6.01 -14.51
CA GLU A 254 0.51 4.64 -14.98
C GLU A 254 -0.04 4.59 -16.41
N VAL A 255 -1.04 5.41 -16.74
CA VAL A 255 -1.52 5.55 -18.13
C VAL A 255 -0.38 6.00 -19.05
N GLN A 256 0.42 6.99 -18.63
CA GLN A 256 1.60 7.42 -19.39
C GLN A 256 2.58 6.28 -19.63
N ARG A 257 2.87 5.49 -18.59
CA ARG A 257 3.78 4.34 -18.64
C ARG A 257 3.31 3.31 -19.65
N GLN A 258 2.05 2.89 -19.55
CA GLN A 258 1.51 1.86 -20.46
C GLN A 258 1.50 2.33 -21.90
N LEU A 259 1.09 3.57 -22.19
CA LEU A 259 1.14 4.13 -23.54
C LEU A 259 2.57 4.15 -24.09
N ALA A 260 3.55 4.63 -23.31
CA ALA A 260 4.95 4.66 -23.73
C ALA A 260 5.52 3.26 -24.01
N LEU A 261 5.13 2.26 -23.20
CA LEU A 261 5.52 0.87 -23.42
C LEU A 261 4.89 0.27 -24.70
N LEU A 262 3.64 0.63 -25.01
CA LEU A 262 3.01 0.24 -26.28
C LEU A 262 3.70 0.89 -27.47
N GLU A 263 4.12 2.15 -27.36
CA GLU A 263 4.92 2.80 -28.41
C GLU A 263 6.31 2.15 -28.59
N ILE A 264 6.94 1.69 -27.50
CA ILE A 264 8.18 0.90 -27.55
C ILE A 264 7.92 -0.43 -28.27
N ARG A 265 6.81 -1.11 -27.96
CA ARG A 265 6.42 -2.35 -28.65
C ARG A 265 6.28 -2.15 -30.14
N GLU A 266 5.54 -1.12 -30.58
CA GLU A 266 5.36 -0.85 -32.01
C GLU A 266 6.68 -0.51 -32.71
N GLU A 267 7.56 0.22 -32.03
CA GLU A 267 8.89 0.52 -32.55
C GLU A 267 9.78 -0.73 -32.66
N LEU A 268 9.74 -1.64 -31.68
CA LEU A 268 10.43 -2.93 -31.73
C LEU A 268 9.89 -3.81 -32.87
N ARG A 269 8.57 -3.85 -33.06
CA ARG A 269 7.93 -4.56 -34.19
C ARG A 269 8.37 -3.98 -35.53
N ARG A 270 8.40 -2.65 -35.67
CA ARG A 270 8.86 -1.96 -36.88
C ARG A 270 10.31 -2.30 -37.23
N ARG A 271 11.17 -2.48 -36.22
CA ARG A 271 12.57 -2.89 -36.37
C ARG A 271 12.76 -4.39 -36.60
N GLY A 272 11.70 -5.19 -36.54
CA GLY A 272 11.79 -6.65 -36.61
C GLY A 272 12.54 -7.27 -35.44
N ALA A 273 12.43 -6.68 -34.24
CA ALA A 273 13.05 -7.23 -33.04
C ALA A 273 12.46 -8.61 -32.71
N GLY A 274 13.33 -9.58 -32.42
CA GLY A 274 12.97 -10.95 -32.04
C GLY A 274 13.32 -11.26 -30.58
N GLY A 275 13.27 -12.54 -30.22
CA GLY A 275 13.66 -13.01 -28.88
C GLY A 275 15.11 -12.66 -28.53
N VAL A 276 15.41 -12.66 -27.23
CA VAL A 276 16.73 -12.29 -26.72
C VAL A 276 17.56 -13.57 -26.52
N GLU A 277 18.69 -13.70 -27.20
CA GLU A 277 19.58 -14.85 -26.99
C GLU A 277 20.25 -14.78 -25.62
N ARG A 278 20.22 -15.86 -24.81
CA ARG A 278 20.78 -15.93 -23.45
C ARG A 278 22.30 -16.12 -23.47
N ARG A 279 22.99 -15.26 -24.21
CA ARG A 279 24.46 -15.25 -24.28
C ARG A 279 25.00 -14.20 -23.32
N PHE A 280 25.35 -14.64 -22.11
CA PHE A 280 25.98 -13.80 -21.10
C PHE A 280 27.50 -13.79 -21.31
N VAL A 281 28.09 -12.61 -21.46
CA VAL A 281 29.51 -12.43 -21.78
C VAL A 281 30.22 -11.75 -20.61
N ASP A 282 31.25 -12.39 -20.03
CA ASP A 282 32.12 -11.75 -19.03
C ASP A 282 33.03 -10.72 -19.72
N VAL A 283 32.76 -9.45 -19.46
CA VAL A 283 33.46 -8.29 -20.02
C VAL A 283 34.33 -7.59 -18.95
N SER A 284 34.56 -8.23 -17.80
CA SER A 284 35.29 -7.65 -16.66
C SER A 284 36.68 -7.14 -17.05
N HIS A 285 37.34 -7.82 -18.00
CA HIS A 285 38.69 -7.50 -18.40
C HIS A 285 38.79 -6.16 -19.17
N LEU A 286 37.72 -5.74 -19.85
CA LEU A 286 37.64 -4.42 -20.51
C LEU A 286 37.75 -3.27 -19.51
N PHE A 287 37.29 -3.49 -18.28
CA PHE A 287 37.15 -2.44 -17.27
C PHE A 287 38.28 -2.40 -16.23
N ARG A 288 39.38 -3.15 -16.43
CA ARG A 288 40.53 -3.14 -15.50
C ARG A 288 41.16 -1.76 -15.32
N GLY A 289 41.13 -0.94 -16.38
CA GLY A 289 41.66 0.43 -16.39
C GLY A 289 40.59 1.52 -16.22
N THR A 290 39.35 1.14 -15.90
CA THR A 290 38.22 2.06 -15.97
C THR A 290 38.31 3.22 -14.98
N ARG A 291 37.79 4.39 -15.38
CA ARG A 291 37.63 5.55 -14.47
C ARG A 291 36.32 5.47 -13.68
N SER A 292 35.45 4.51 -13.96
CA SER A 292 34.23 4.28 -13.21
C SER A 292 34.54 3.77 -11.80
N LYS A 293 34.23 4.58 -10.78
CA LYS A 293 34.42 4.20 -9.36
C LYS A 293 33.59 2.96 -9.00
N LEU A 294 32.40 2.82 -9.58
CA LEU A 294 31.50 1.69 -9.35
C LEU A 294 32.13 0.39 -9.83
N LEU A 295 32.57 0.33 -11.09
CA LEU A 295 33.17 -0.87 -11.68
C LEU A 295 34.51 -1.21 -11.02
N ARG A 296 35.35 -0.20 -10.76
CA ARG A 296 36.62 -0.41 -10.08
C ARG A 296 36.45 -1.05 -8.71
N GLY A 297 35.57 -0.48 -7.87
CA GLY A 297 35.33 -1.00 -6.54
C GLY A 297 34.75 -2.41 -6.56
N ALA A 298 33.90 -2.74 -7.53
CA ALA A 298 33.39 -4.08 -7.72
C ALA A 298 34.47 -5.09 -8.11
N LEU A 299 35.30 -4.75 -9.10
CA LEU A 299 36.40 -5.60 -9.55
C LEU A 299 37.45 -5.83 -8.44
N GLU A 300 37.72 -4.81 -7.61
CA GLU A 300 38.60 -4.94 -6.43
C GLU A 300 38.04 -5.92 -5.38
N ARG A 301 36.71 -6.06 -5.28
CA ARG A 301 36.05 -7.08 -4.44
C ARG A 301 35.98 -8.46 -5.10
N GLY A 302 36.53 -8.63 -6.30
CA GLY A 302 36.46 -9.89 -7.06
C GLY A 302 35.11 -10.15 -7.73
N GLU A 303 34.24 -9.14 -7.83
CA GLU A 303 32.98 -9.22 -8.56
C GLU A 303 33.22 -9.20 -10.08
N ARG A 304 32.21 -9.63 -10.86
CA ARG A 304 32.26 -9.71 -12.31
C ARG A 304 31.39 -8.64 -12.95
N VAL A 305 31.78 -8.23 -14.16
CA VAL A 305 30.95 -7.42 -15.07
C VAL A 305 30.51 -8.33 -16.20
N VAL A 306 29.22 -8.62 -16.26
CA VAL A 306 28.64 -9.52 -17.26
C VAL A 306 27.65 -8.75 -18.12
N ALA A 307 27.69 -8.98 -19.43
CA ALA A 307 26.88 -8.25 -20.40
C ALA A 307 25.94 -9.16 -21.20
N LEU A 308 24.82 -8.58 -21.64
CA LEU A 308 23.80 -9.18 -22.49
C LEU A 308 23.47 -8.23 -23.64
N ARG A 309 23.46 -8.77 -24.86
CA ARG A 309 22.99 -8.05 -26.06
C ARG A 309 21.47 -8.09 -26.15
N LEU A 310 20.86 -6.94 -26.38
CA LEU A 310 19.43 -6.78 -26.68
C LEU A 310 19.27 -6.33 -28.15
N PRO A 311 18.93 -7.25 -29.07
CA PRO A 311 18.87 -6.93 -30.50
C PRO A 311 17.80 -5.89 -30.83
N LYS A 312 18.13 -4.88 -31.63
CA LYS A 312 17.22 -3.79 -32.06
C LYS A 312 16.73 -2.83 -30.96
N PHE A 313 17.27 -2.93 -29.74
CA PHE A 313 16.86 -2.08 -28.61
C PHE A 313 17.57 -0.72 -28.52
N ALA A 314 18.51 -0.38 -29.41
CA ALA A 314 19.28 0.86 -29.32
C ALA A 314 18.38 2.11 -29.29
N GLY A 315 18.68 3.03 -28.39
CA GLY A 315 17.93 4.27 -28.16
C GLY A 315 16.60 4.10 -27.42
N LEU A 316 16.10 2.87 -27.23
CA LEU A 316 14.83 2.61 -26.55
C LEU A 316 14.98 2.53 -25.03
N LEU A 317 16.14 2.13 -24.51
CA LEU A 317 16.36 2.01 -23.07
C LEU A 317 16.38 3.39 -22.41
N ARG A 318 16.82 4.44 -23.13
CA ARG A 318 16.73 5.83 -22.66
C ARG A 318 15.36 6.48 -22.85
N ARG A 319 14.40 5.82 -23.51
CA ARG A 319 13.08 6.39 -23.75
C ARG A 319 12.34 6.52 -22.42
N GLU A 320 11.86 7.73 -22.14
CA GLU A 320 11.10 8.02 -20.94
C GLU A 320 9.72 7.33 -21.00
N VAL A 321 9.37 6.60 -19.94
CA VAL A 321 8.07 5.92 -19.79
C VAL A 321 7.21 6.62 -18.73
N GLN A 322 7.84 7.19 -17.70
CA GLN A 322 7.23 8.11 -16.74
C GLN A 322 8.26 9.21 -16.46
N PRO A 323 7.90 10.39 -15.95
CA PRO A 323 8.89 11.44 -15.71
C PRO A 323 10.03 10.95 -14.81
N GLY A 324 11.26 11.10 -15.30
CA GLY A 324 12.45 10.63 -14.59
C GLY A 324 12.67 9.11 -14.62
N ARG A 325 11.77 8.32 -15.21
CA ARG A 325 11.89 6.87 -15.37
C ARG A 325 11.88 6.47 -16.84
N ARG A 326 12.80 5.58 -17.19
CA ARG A 326 13.02 5.14 -18.58
C ARG A 326 12.70 3.66 -18.73
N PHE A 327 12.65 3.18 -19.97
CA PHE A 327 12.53 1.75 -20.20
C PHE A 327 13.70 0.96 -19.57
N GLY A 328 14.91 1.52 -19.57
CA GLY A 328 16.06 0.97 -18.84
C GLY A 328 15.82 0.85 -17.33
N THR A 329 15.02 1.75 -16.75
CA THR A 329 14.62 1.66 -15.33
C THR A 329 13.71 0.44 -15.08
N GLU A 330 12.82 0.08 -16.01
CA GLU A 330 11.98 -1.15 -15.89
C GLU A 330 12.84 -2.42 -15.91
N LEU A 331 13.87 -2.46 -16.76
CA LEU A 331 14.86 -3.54 -16.77
C LEU A 331 15.67 -3.57 -15.47
N SER A 332 16.03 -2.40 -14.95
CA SER A 332 16.77 -2.26 -13.70
C SER A 332 15.99 -2.77 -12.50
N ASP A 333 14.70 -2.45 -12.40
CA ASP A 333 13.85 -2.93 -11.31
C ASP A 333 13.80 -4.46 -11.29
N ARG A 334 13.59 -5.09 -12.47
CA ARG A 334 13.57 -6.55 -12.62
C ARG A 334 14.90 -7.18 -12.20
N ALA A 335 16.03 -6.60 -12.64
CA ALA A 335 17.36 -7.05 -12.25
C ALA A 335 17.57 -6.96 -10.72
N ARG A 336 17.13 -5.87 -10.08
CA ARG A 336 17.26 -5.67 -8.63
C ARG A 336 16.40 -6.66 -7.85
N VAL A 337 15.13 -6.78 -8.23
CA VAL A 337 14.12 -7.57 -7.52
C VAL A 337 14.37 -9.08 -7.71
N GLU A 338 14.67 -9.53 -8.93
CA GLU A 338 14.81 -10.96 -9.23
C GLU A 338 16.26 -11.45 -9.16
N GLY A 339 17.22 -10.58 -9.51
CA GLY A 339 18.65 -10.91 -9.53
C GLY A 339 19.43 -10.52 -8.26
N GLY A 340 18.87 -9.67 -7.39
CA GLY A 340 19.54 -9.24 -6.14
C GLY A 340 20.79 -8.40 -6.37
N VAL A 341 20.86 -7.69 -7.49
CA VAL A 341 21.97 -6.76 -7.85
C VAL A 341 21.59 -5.31 -7.55
N GLY A 342 22.57 -4.40 -7.56
CA GLY A 342 22.32 -2.97 -7.29
C GLY A 342 21.58 -2.24 -8.41
N GLY A 343 21.62 -2.75 -9.64
CA GLY A 343 21.02 -2.13 -10.82
C GLY A 343 21.67 -2.65 -12.11
N ILE A 344 21.49 -1.91 -13.20
CA ILE A 344 22.09 -2.22 -14.50
C ILE A 344 22.79 -0.96 -15.07
N LEU A 345 23.69 -1.15 -16.01
CA LEU A 345 24.22 -0.10 -16.88
C LEU A 345 23.91 -0.50 -18.33
N HIS A 346 23.66 0.46 -19.22
CA HIS A 346 23.34 0.12 -20.61
C HIS A 346 23.83 1.15 -21.62
N THR A 347 24.03 0.72 -22.86
CA THR A 347 24.65 1.51 -23.93
C THR A 347 23.94 2.82 -24.25
N ASP A 348 22.63 2.96 -24.01
CA ASP A 348 21.93 4.23 -24.27
C ASP A 348 22.28 5.35 -23.28
N GLU A 349 22.93 5.00 -22.17
CA GLU A 349 23.41 5.93 -21.13
C GLU A 349 24.94 6.02 -21.10
N LEU A 350 25.61 5.33 -22.04
CA LEU A 350 27.06 5.29 -22.16
C LEU A 350 27.49 5.91 -23.51
N PRO A 351 28.67 6.56 -23.59
CA PRO A 351 29.67 6.77 -22.54
C PRO A 351 29.18 7.65 -21.37
N GLY A 352 29.56 7.30 -20.16
CA GLY A 352 29.00 7.88 -18.93
C GLY A 352 29.53 7.18 -17.68
N TYR A 353 29.30 7.74 -16.49
CA TYR A 353 29.71 7.14 -15.20
C TYR A 353 31.20 6.78 -15.08
N GLY A 354 32.07 7.50 -15.80
CA GLY A 354 33.50 7.22 -15.85
C GLY A 354 33.91 6.11 -16.81
N ILE A 355 33.00 5.64 -17.67
CA ILE A 355 33.23 4.69 -18.76
C ILE A 355 33.43 5.48 -20.06
N SER A 356 34.54 5.23 -20.72
CA SER A 356 35.01 5.88 -21.95
C SER A 356 34.34 5.31 -23.21
N GLY A 357 34.45 6.04 -24.33
CA GLY A 357 34.00 5.57 -25.64
C GLY A 357 34.70 4.28 -26.09
N GLU A 358 36.01 4.16 -25.84
CA GLU A 358 36.79 2.95 -26.17
C GLU A 358 36.27 1.71 -25.42
N GLU A 359 35.92 1.86 -24.13
CA GLU A 359 35.33 0.77 -23.35
C GLU A 359 33.94 0.37 -23.89
N VAL A 360 33.13 1.34 -24.34
CA VAL A 360 31.82 1.07 -24.95
C VAL A 360 31.95 0.37 -26.30
N GLU A 361 32.93 0.75 -27.12
CA GLU A 361 33.24 0.06 -28.38
C GLU A 361 33.73 -1.36 -28.14
N GLY A 362 34.59 -1.57 -27.14
CA GLY A 362 35.01 -2.91 -26.69
C GLY A 362 33.83 -3.77 -26.27
N LEU A 363 32.92 -3.21 -25.46
CA LEU A 363 31.70 -3.88 -24.99
C LEU A 363 30.82 -4.34 -26.17
N ARG A 364 30.59 -3.48 -27.16
CA ARG A 364 29.82 -3.83 -28.37
C ARG A 364 30.48 -4.94 -29.18
N ARG A 365 31.82 -4.90 -29.30
CA ARG A 365 32.60 -5.88 -30.06
C ARG A 365 32.51 -7.29 -29.46
N GLU A 366 32.67 -7.41 -28.14
CA GLU A 366 32.65 -8.72 -27.46
C GLU A 366 31.26 -9.34 -27.37
N THR A 367 30.23 -8.50 -27.23
CA THR A 367 28.84 -8.95 -27.23
C THR A 367 28.29 -9.20 -28.64
N GLY A 368 29.01 -8.81 -29.69
CA GLY A 368 28.55 -8.90 -31.08
C GLY A 368 27.33 -8.02 -31.35
N ALA A 369 27.25 -6.86 -30.69
CA ALA A 369 26.15 -5.91 -30.80
C ALA A 369 26.39 -4.92 -31.95
N GLY A 370 25.46 -4.86 -32.91
CA GLY A 370 25.44 -3.87 -33.99
C GLY A 370 24.98 -2.49 -33.52
N GLU A 371 24.89 -1.53 -34.44
CA GLU A 371 24.46 -0.15 -34.13
C GLU A 371 23.00 -0.06 -33.64
N GLU A 372 22.13 -0.94 -34.15
CA GLU A 372 20.72 -0.99 -33.75
C GLU A 372 20.51 -1.75 -32.43
N ASP A 373 21.53 -2.40 -31.90
CA ASP A 373 21.45 -3.21 -30.69
C ASP A 373 21.84 -2.38 -29.45
N ALA A 374 21.20 -2.68 -28.33
CA ALA A 374 21.65 -2.21 -27.03
C ALA A 374 22.43 -3.31 -26.32
N VAL A 375 23.34 -2.91 -25.42
CA VAL A 375 24.00 -3.84 -24.49
C VAL A 375 23.67 -3.41 -23.08
N VAL A 376 23.24 -4.37 -22.26
CA VAL A 376 23.02 -4.20 -20.82
C VAL A 376 24.12 -4.94 -20.09
N MET A 377 24.69 -4.33 -19.05
CA MET A 377 25.68 -4.97 -18.18
C MET A 377 25.27 -4.87 -16.71
N VAL A 378 25.62 -5.92 -15.97
CA VAL A 378 25.38 -6.08 -14.55
C VAL A 378 26.70 -6.33 -13.85
N VAL A 379 26.80 -5.84 -12.61
CA VAL A 379 28.00 -5.89 -11.80
C VAL A 379 27.65 -6.56 -10.47
N GLY A 380 28.42 -7.59 -10.10
CA GLY A 380 28.21 -8.31 -8.85
C GLY A 380 28.80 -9.73 -8.86
N PRO A 381 28.45 -10.55 -7.87
CA PRO A 381 28.80 -11.97 -7.85
C PRO A 381 28.25 -12.68 -9.09
N GLU A 382 29.01 -13.62 -9.65
CA GLU A 382 28.70 -14.30 -10.93
C GLU A 382 27.28 -14.89 -10.96
N GLU A 383 26.86 -15.57 -9.89
CA GLU A 383 25.53 -16.15 -9.77
C GLU A 383 24.41 -15.09 -9.81
N ARG A 384 24.61 -13.95 -9.13
CA ARG A 384 23.64 -12.83 -9.12
C ARG A 384 23.58 -12.14 -10.48
N CYS A 385 24.72 -12.00 -11.17
CA CYS A 385 24.78 -11.46 -12.52
C CYS A 385 23.98 -12.30 -13.52
N GLY A 386 24.12 -13.63 -13.47
CA GLY A 386 23.35 -14.53 -14.33
C GLY A 386 21.83 -14.40 -14.12
N ARG A 387 21.37 -14.43 -12.86
CA ARG A 387 19.95 -14.25 -12.52
C ARG A 387 19.41 -12.89 -12.95
N ALA A 388 20.18 -11.82 -12.72
CA ALA A 388 19.81 -10.47 -13.11
C ALA A 388 19.68 -10.31 -14.63
N LEU A 389 20.63 -10.82 -15.40
CA LEU A 389 20.58 -10.76 -16.86
C LEU A 389 19.46 -11.62 -17.45
N GLU A 390 19.11 -12.74 -16.82
CA GLU A 390 17.93 -13.53 -17.20
C GLU A 390 16.63 -12.74 -16.97
N ALA A 391 16.52 -12.01 -15.86
CA ALA A 391 15.37 -11.13 -15.61
C ALA A 391 15.30 -9.97 -16.61
N VAL A 392 16.44 -9.38 -16.97
CA VAL A 392 16.53 -8.36 -18.03
C VAL A 392 16.09 -8.93 -19.38
N ALA A 393 16.58 -10.12 -19.76
CA ALA A 393 16.22 -10.79 -21.01
C ALA A 393 14.71 -11.02 -21.09
N ARG A 394 14.12 -11.59 -20.04
CA ARG A 394 12.67 -11.82 -19.94
C ARG A 394 11.88 -10.53 -20.06
N ARG A 395 12.27 -9.45 -19.36
CA ARG A 395 11.57 -8.17 -19.44
C ARG A 395 11.69 -7.51 -20.81
N ALA A 396 12.84 -7.66 -21.48
CA ALA A 396 13.03 -7.20 -22.85
C ALA A 396 12.10 -7.96 -23.82
N GLU A 397 11.94 -9.27 -23.64
CA GLU A 397 10.99 -10.07 -24.45
C GLU A 397 9.53 -9.70 -24.17
N GLU A 398 9.17 -9.44 -22.92
CA GLU A 398 7.84 -8.93 -22.57
C GLU A 398 7.53 -7.60 -23.29
N ALA A 399 8.54 -6.76 -23.54
CA ALA A 399 8.37 -5.51 -24.31
C ALA A 399 8.02 -5.74 -25.79
N LEU A 400 8.34 -6.90 -26.36
CA LEU A 400 7.91 -7.30 -27.71
C LEU A 400 6.40 -7.61 -27.74
N LEU A 401 5.84 -8.05 -26.60
CA LEU A 401 4.42 -8.35 -26.43
C LEU A 401 3.62 -7.10 -26.03
N GLY A 402 4.16 -6.27 -25.13
CA GLY A 402 3.56 -5.01 -24.71
C GLY A 402 3.79 -4.71 -23.23
N VAL A 403 2.69 -4.40 -22.52
CA VAL A 403 2.72 -4.12 -21.08
C VAL A 403 2.58 -5.43 -20.31
N PRO A 404 3.59 -5.87 -19.52
CA PRO A 404 3.46 -7.05 -18.67
C PRO A 404 2.49 -6.80 -17.50
N ALA A 405 1.76 -7.83 -17.07
CA ALA A 405 0.89 -7.75 -15.88
C ALA A 405 1.72 -7.92 -14.60
N GLU A 406 1.70 -6.91 -13.73
CA GLU A 406 2.61 -6.81 -12.59
C GLU A 406 1.92 -6.21 -11.36
N THR A 407 2.44 -6.55 -10.18
CA THR A 407 2.23 -5.77 -8.96
C THR A 407 3.38 -4.77 -8.83
N ARG A 408 3.02 -3.50 -8.60
CA ARG A 408 3.94 -2.36 -8.51
C ARG A 408 3.68 -1.60 -7.20
N ARG A 409 4.65 -0.86 -6.68
CA ARG A 409 4.46 0.07 -5.55
C ARG A 409 4.31 1.50 -6.07
N ALA A 410 3.45 2.28 -5.44
CA ALA A 410 3.40 3.72 -5.66
C ALA A 410 4.64 4.41 -5.06
N LEU A 411 5.15 5.42 -5.75
CA LEU A 411 6.21 6.31 -5.29
C LEU A 411 5.62 7.69 -4.91
N PRO A 412 6.30 8.48 -4.06
CA PRO A 412 5.78 9.78 -3.61
C PRO A 412 5.52 10.81 -4.73
N ASP A 413 6.17 10.66 -5.88
CA ASP A 413 5.99 11.50 -7.08
C ASP A 413 4.85 11.02 -8.00
N GLY A 414 4.14 9.97 -7.61
CA GLY A 414 3.09 9.31 -8.38
C GLY A 414 3.59 8.28 -9.38
N ASN A 415 4.90 8.08 -9.53
CA ASN A 415 5.44 7.01 -10.38
C ASN A 415 5.23 5.64 -9.72
N THR A 416 5.49 4.57 -10.48
CA THR A 416 5.33 3.20 -9.97
C THR A 416 6.56 2.35 -10.24
N GLU A 417 6.98 1.55 -9.24
CA GLU A 417 8.14 0.66 -9.31
C GLU A 417 7.70 -0.80 -9.26
N PHE A 418 8.32 -1.66 -10.09
CA PHE A 418 8.01 -3.08 -10.07
C PHE A 418 8.30 -3.72 -8.70
N MET A 419 7.37 -4.54 -8.22
CA MET A 419 7.57 -5.32 -7.00
C MET A 419 7.68 -6.81 -7.29
N ARG A 420 6.72 -7.35 -8.05
CA ARG A 420 6.60 -8.78 -8.36
C ARG A 420 5.64 -9.00 -9.54
N PRO A 421 5.68 -10.18 -10.19
CA PRO A 421 4.63 -10.57 -11.12
C PRO A 421 3.26 -10.58 -10.43
N LEU A 422 2.20 -10.34 -11.20
CA LEU A 422 0.84 -10.33 -10.65
C LEU A 422 0.51 -11.73 -10.05
N PRO A 423 0.00 -11.79 -8.80
CA PRO A 423 -0.45 -13.04 -8.19
C PRO A 423 -1.50 -13.80 -9.00
N GLY A 424 -1.41 -15.13 -9.00
CA GLY A 424 -2.45 -16.03 -9.51
C GLY A 424 -3.54 -16.34 -8.46
N ALA A 425 -4.59 -17.03 -8.90
CA ALA A 425 -5.75 -17.38 -8.07
C ALA A 425 -5.48 -18.58 -7.15
N GLU A 426 -4.48 -19.39 -7.49
CA GLU A 426 -4.01 -20.62 -6.83
C GLU A 426 -3.39 -20.42 -5.42
N ARG A 427 -3.68 -19.31 -4.74
CA ARG A 427 -3.13 -18.96 -3.42
C ARG A 427 -4.07 -19.15 -2.24
N MET A 428 -5.33 -19.48 -2.48
CA MET A 428 -6.35 -19.57 -1.43
C MET A 428 -6.71 -21.03 -1.15
N TYR A 429 -6.76 -21.40 0.13
CA TYR A 429 -7.25 -22.71 0.59
C TYR A 429 -7.96 -22.57 1.95
N PRO A 430 -8.82 -23.50 2.38
CA PRO A 430 -9.61 -23.34 3.61
C PRO A 430 -8.77 -23.23 4.90
N GLU A 431 -9.19 -22.35 5.83
CA GLU A 431 -8.70 -22.33 7.22
C GLU A 431 -9.53 -23.31 8.06
N THR A 432 -8.99 -24.50 8.29
CA THR A 432 -9.71 -25.60 8.96
C THR A 432 -9.74 -25.50 10.47
N ASP A 433 -8.90 -24.64 11.07
CA ASP A 433 -8.85 -24.48 12.53
C ASP A 433 -10.05 -23.68 13.07
N ILE A 434 -10.72 -22.93 12.19
CA ILE A 434 -11.85 -22.06 12.55
C ILE A 434 -13.13 -22.62 11.93
N PRO A 435 -14.15 -22.94 12.74
CA PRO A 435 -15.41 -23.44 12.20
C PRO A 435 -16.13 -22.36 11.39
N PRO A 436 -16.91 -22.73 10.36
CA PRO A 436 -17.80 -21.81 9.67
C PRO A 436 -18.78 -21.13 10.62
N LEU A 437 -19.09 -19.86 10.35
CA LEU A 437 -19.97 -19.04 11.18
C LEU A 437 -21.26 -18.68 10.42
N PRO A 438 -22.40 -19.29 10.76
CA PRO A 438 -23.68 -18.94 10.12
C PRO A 438 -24.14 -17.53 10.54
N LEU A 439 -24.64 -16.76 9.57
CA LEU A 439 -25.21 -15.44 9.77
C LEU A 439 -26.74 -15.51 9.73
N THR A 440 -27.37 -15.32 10.89
CA THR A 440 -28.83 -15.37 10.97
C THR A 440 -29.47 -14.02 10.62
N PRO A 441 -30.68 -14.02 10.03
CA PRO A 441 -31.43 -12.78 9.79
C PRO A 441 -31.67 -11.96 11.07
N GLU A 442 -31.88 -12.62 12.22
CA GLU A 442 -32.05 -11.97 13.51
C GLU A 442 -30.81 -11.17 13.90
N ARG A 443 -29.62 -11.75 13.68
CA ARG A 443 -28.34 -11.09 13.93
C ARG A 443 -28.17 -9.85 13.05
N LEU A 444 -28.53 -9.93 11.78
CA LEU A 444 -28.46 -8.77 10.88
C LEU A 444 -29.45 -7.67 11.27
N SER A 445 -30.67 -8.05 11.66
CA SER A 445 -31.73 -7.10 12.03
C SER A 445 -31.48 -6.36 13.35
N SER A 446 -30.65 -6.90 14.24
CA SER A 446 -30.31 -6.28 15.53
C SER A 446 -29.21 -5.22 15.43
N LEU A 447 -28.50 -5.17 14.30
CA LEU A 447 -27.43 -4.21 14.06
C LEU A 447 -27.97 -2.78 13.96
N ARG A 448 -27.38 -1.88 14.74
CA ARG A 448 -27.71 -0.45 14.71
C ARG A 448 -26.80 0.25 13.70
N LEU A 449 -27.39 0.70 12.60
CA LEU A 449 -26.65 1.46 11.59
C LEU A 449 -26.45 2.91 12.07
N PRO A 450 -25.23 3.45 11.93
CA PRO A 450 -24.97 4.85 12.23
C PRO A 450 -25.66 5.77 11.22
N GLU A 451 -25.81 7.04 11.59
CA GLU A 451 -26.29 8.07 10.67
C GLU A 451 -25.29 8.27 9.50
N PRO A 452 -25.73 8.26 8.23
CA PRO A 452 -24.85 8.53 7.10
C PRO A 452 -24.18 9.90 7.19
N PRO A 453 -22.92 10.06 6.73
CA PRO A 453 -22.18 11.32 6.85
C PRO A 453 -22.90 12.57 6.34
N GLU A 454 -23.70 12.45 5.28
CA GLU A 454 -24.50 13.54 4.70
C GLU A 454 -25.53 14.06 5.70
N ARG A 455 -26.24 13.14 6.36
CA ARG A 455 -27.27 13.50 7.32
C ARG A 455 -26.64 14.10 8.57
N VAL A 456 -25.50 13.58 9.02
CA VAL A 456 -24.73 14.20 10.10
C VAL A 456 -24.32 15.63 9.72
N ARG A 457 -23.83 15.86 8.49
CA ARG A 457 -23.48 17.21 7.99
C ARG A 457 -24.68 18.15 8.02
N GLU A 458 -25.81 17.72 7.46
CA GLU A 458 -27.05 18.50 7.43
C GLU A 458 -27.55 18.82 8.83
N ARG A 459 -27.47 17.85 9.74
CA ARG A 459 -27.82 17.99 11.15
C ARG A 459 -26.94 19.02 11.85
N LEU A 460 -25.62 18.95 11.66
CA LEU A 460 -24.67 19.92 12.22
C LEU A 460 -24.94 21.35 11.74
N VAL A 461 -25.28 21.53 10.47
CA VAL A 461 -25.65 22.85 9.93
C VAL A 461 -26.96 23.35 10.53
N ARG A 462 -27.99 22.50 10.54
CA ARG A 462 -29.35 22.87 10.98
C ARG A 462 -29.45 23.11 12.48
N GLU A 463 -28.90 22.21 13.29
CA GLU A 463 -29.09 22.22 14.76
C GLU A 463 -28.07 23.10 15.48
N TYR A 464 -26.85 23.21 14.95
CA TYR A 464 -25.77 23.98 15.58
C TYR A 464 -25.42 25.28 14.86
N GLY A 465 -26.07 25.60 13.73
CA GLY A 465 -25.85 26.84 12.97
C GLY A 465 -24.42 26.98 12.42
N LEU A 466 -23.76 25.84 12.18
CA LEU A 466 -22.41 25.78 11.63
C LEU A 466 -22.44 26.02 10.11
N PRO A 467 -21.45 26.75 9.54
CA PRO A 467 -21.24 26.75 8.10
C PRO A 467 -20.98 25.34 7.56
N ALA A 468 -21.41 25.05 6.33
CA ALA A 468 -21.27 23.73 5.72
C ALA A 468 -19.81 23.22 5.71
N GLU A 469 -18.87 24.10 5.37
CA GLU A 469 -17.44 23.79 5.39
C GLU A 469 -16.93 23.39 6.78
N VAL A 470 -17.42 24.02 7.85
CA VAL A 470 -17.03 23.70 9.22
C VAL A 470 -17.60 22.35 9.65
N ALA A 471 -18.86 22.07 9.28
CA ALA A 471 -19.49 20.78 9.54
C ALA A 471 -18.76 19.64 8.81
N GLU A 472 -18.37 19.86 7.55
CA GLU A 472 -17.58 18.91 6.78
C GLU A 472 -16.20 18.67 7.40
N ARG A 473 -15.51 19.72 7.85
CA ARG A 473 -14.23 19.57 8.56
C ARG A 473 -14.36 18.80 9.88
N LEU A 474 -15.46 18.96 10.62
CA LEU A 474 -15.74 18.17 11.83
C LEU A 474 -15.94 16.68 11.51
N LEU A 475 -16.62 16.37 10.40
CA LEU A 475 -16.79 15.01 9.92
C LEU A 475 -15.46 14.38 9.50
N LEU A 476 -14.68 15.10 8.68
CA LEU A 476 -13.37 14.64 8.21
C LEU A 476 -12.38 14.49 9.36
N SER A 477 -12.47 15.32 10.40
CA SER A 477 -11.66 15.20 11.61
C SER A 477 -12.21 14.16 12.60
N GLY A 478 -13.35 13.51 12.31
CA GLY A 478 -14.00 12.55 13.19
C GLY A 478 -14.25 13.10 14.60
N ALA A 479 -14.40 14.41 14.75
CA ALA A 479 -14.55 15.09 16.03
C ALA A 479 -16.02 15.37 16.38
N VAL A 480 -16.97 14.85 15.59
CA VAL A 480 -18.40 15.15 15.74
C VAL A 480 -18.92 14.77 17.12
N GLU A 481 -18.64 13.56 17.60
CA GLU A 481 -19.12 13.12 18.91
C GLU A 481 -18.53 13.96 20.05
N ALA A 482 -17.23 14.23 20.02
CA ALA A 482 -16.57 15.12 20.98
C ALA A 482 -17.16 16.53 20.92
N PHE A 483 -17.36 17.07 19.72
CA PHE A 483 -17.98 18.38 19.50
C PHE A 483 -19.37 18.44 20.16
N GLU A 484 -20.23 17.46 19.92
CA GLU A 484 -21.58 17.47 20.47
C GLU A 484 -21.60 17.34 22.00
N ARG A 485 -20.73 16.49 22.56
CA ARG A 485 -20.58 16.34 24.02
C ARG A 485 -20.07 17.64 24.65
N LEU A 486 -19.07 18.28 24.04
CA LEU A 486 -18.52 19.56 24.49
C LEU A 486 -19.54 20.70 24.42
N VAL A 487 -20.29 20.83 23.33
CA VAL A 487 -21.35 21.84 23.22
C VAL A 487 -22.42 21.63 24.28
N ARG A 488 -22.91 20.39 24.44
CA ARG A 488 -23.94 20.05 25.45
C ARG A 488 -23.46 20.24 26.88
N GLY A 489 -22.22 19.86 27.20
CA GLY A 489 -21.68 19.86 28.57
C GLY A 489 -21.07 21.18 29.04
N SER A 490 -20.65 22.06 28.12
CA SER A 490 -20.08 23.37 28.45
C SER A 490 -21.08 24.53 28.33
N GLY A 491 -22.10 24.40 27.48
CA GLY A 491 -22.98 25.52 27.12
C GLY A 491 -22.31 26.57 26.22
N ALA A 492 -21.08 26.32 25.76
CA ALA A 492 -20.36 27.23 24.87
C ALA A 492 -20.99 27.29 23.47
N GLN A 493 -20.77 28.41 22.78
CA GLN A 493 -21.23 28.58 21.41
C GLN A 493 -20.64 27.50 20.50
N ALA A 494 -21.48 26.83 19.70
CA ALA A 494 -21.07 25.78 18.78
C ALA A 494 -19.87 26.17 17.90
N ARG A 495 -19.87 27.39 17.35
CA ARG A 495 -18.75 27.89 16.53
C ARG A 495 -17.42 27.93 17.29
N LEU A 496 -17.44 28.29 18.58
CA LEU A 496 -16.25 28.33 19.43
C LEU A 496 -15.72 26.91 19.68
N VAL A 497 -16.60 25.95 19.99
CA VAL A 497 -16.20 24.55 20.21
C VAL A 497 -15.62 23.95 18.93
N ALA A 498 -16.28 24.17 17.78
CA ALA A 498 -15.78 23.71 16.48
C ALA A 498 -14.41 24.31 16.15
N PHE A 499 -14.23 25.62 16.36
CA PHE A 499 -12.94 26.29 16.17
C PHE A 499 -11.86 25.74 17.12
N THR A 500 -12.22 25.45 18.37
CA THR A 500 -11.29 24.90 19.36
C THR A 500 -10.74 23.55 18.90
N LEU A 501 -11.63 22.65 18.48
CA LEU A 501 -11.27 21.31 18.02
C LEU A 501 -10.49 21.31 16.69
N LEU A 502 -10.90 22.17 15.75
CA LEU A 502 -10.36 22.17 14.38
C LEU A 502 -9.12 23.04 14.19
N GLU A 503 -8.96 24.10 14.98
CA GLU A 503 -7.89 25.09 14.83
C GLU A 503 -7.03 25.19 16.08
N THR A 504 -7.63 25.46 17.25
CA THR A 504 -6.85 25.72 18.47
C THR A 504 -6.00 24.54 18.88
N LEU A 505 -6.58 23.34 18.98
CA LEU A 505 -5.82 22.13 19.32
C LEU A 505 -4.78 21.78 18.25
N VAL A 506 -5.07 22.05 16.98
CA VAL A 506 -4.12 21.82 15.89
C VAL A 506 -2.94 22.79 15.97
N SER A 507 -3.18 24.06 16.27
CA SER A 507 -2.13 25.07 16.49
C SER A 507 -1.25 24.69 17.68
N LEU A 508 -1.87 24.35 18.82
CA LEU A 508 -1.13 23.93 20.02
C LEU A 508 -0.25 22.71 19.75
N ARG A 509 -0.77 21.72 18.99
CA ARG A 509 0.04 20.56 18.59
C ARG A 509 1.23 20.95 17.72
N ARG A 510 1.06 21.91 16.78
CA ARG A 510 2.17 22.44 15.95
C ARG A 510 3.22 23.19 16.77
N GLU A 511 2.80 23.80 17.88
CA GLU A 511 3.68 24.46 18.85
C GLU A 511 4.35 23.47 19.82
N GLY A 512 4.12 22.16 19.66
CA GLY A 512 4.74 21.11 20.47
C GLY A 512 3.97 20.74 21.75
N VAL A 513 2.75 21.26 21.95
CA VAL A 513 1.92 20.93 23.10
C VAL A 513 1.30 19.54 22.91
N ARG A 514 1.40 18.68 23.93
CA ARG A 514 0.78 17.35 23.95
C ARG A 514 -0.72 17.45 24.22
N VAL A 515 -1.48 17.79 23.19
CA VAL A 515 -2.94 17.98 23.29
C VAL A 515 -3.69 16.71 23.70
N GLU A 516 -3.10 15.53 23.50
CA GLU A 516 -3.64 14.24 23.96
C GLU A 516 -3.66 14.13 25.49
N GLY A 517 -2.87 14.95 26.19
CA GLY A 517 -2.89 15.07 27.65
C GLY A 517 -4.03 15.94 28.18
N ILE A 518 -4.73 16.68 27.31
CA ILE A 518 -5.86 17.53 27.71
C ILE A 518 -7.09 16.63 27.86
N GLY A 519 -7.44 16.29 29.09
CA GLY A 519 -8.62 15.48 29.38
C GLY A 519 -9.92 16.16 28.92
N GLU A 520 -10.92 15.35 28.55
CA GLU A 520 -12.23 15.87 28.12
C GLU A 520 -12.90 16.73 29.19
N GLU A 521 -12.75 16.36 30.47
CA GLU A 521 -13.26 17.14 31.61
C GLU A 521 -12.60 18.54 31.69
N PHE A 522 -11.30 18.63 31.42
CA PHE A 522 -10.61 19.91 31.39
C PHE A 522 -11.13 20.77 30.24
N MET A 523 -11.28 20.20 29.04
CA MET A 523 -11.85 20.93 27.89
C MET A 523 -13.27 21.44 28.19
N LEU A 524 -14.10 20.62 28.82
CA LEU A 524 -15.44 21.01 29.27
C LEU A 524 -15.40 22.17 30.24
N GLY A 525 -14.54 22.11 31.27
CA GLY A 525 -14.37 23.17 32.25
C GLY A 525 -13.89 24.47 31.61
N ALA A 526 -12.84 24.41 30.80
CA ALA A 526 -12.29 25.56 30.08
C ALA A 526 -13.33 26.25 29.20
N LEU A 527 -14.10 25.47 28.43
CA LEU A 527 -15.18 26.01 27.59
C LEU A 527 -16.32 26.60 28.41
N ARG A 528 -16.63 26.04 29.59
CA ARG A 528 -17.65 26.56 30.51
C ARG A 528 -17.24 27.90 31.12
N GLU A 529 -15.97 28.07 31.48
CA GLU A 529 -15.42 29.34 31.96
C GLU A 529 -15.56 30.44 30.90
N VAL A 530 -15.30 30.11 29.65
CA VAL A 530 -15.50 31.04 28.52
C VAL A 530 -16.99 31.31 28.28
N ALA A 531 -17.84 30.29 28.37
CA ALA A 531 -19.29 30.44 28.17
C ALA A 531 -19.95 31.31 29.26
N SER A 532 -19.48 31.20 30.50
CA SER A 532 -19.96 32.00 31.64
C SER A 532 -19.41 33.44 31.67
N GLY A 533 -18.48 33.77 30.77
CA GLY A 533 -17.85 35.09 30.68
C GLY A 533 -16.77 35.35 31.74
N ARG A 534 -16.39 34.34 32.54
CA ARG A 534 -15.28 34.44 33.51
C ARG A 534 -13.92 34.49 32.83
N VAL A 535 -13.80 33.87 31.64
CA VAL A 535 -12.58 33.86 30.83
C VAL A 535 -12.88 34.40 29.42
N ALA A 536 -11.99 35.26 28.91
CA ALA A 536 -12.09 35.76 27.54
C ALA A 536 -11.79 34.64 26.52
N LYS A 537 -12.42 34.67 25.34
CA LYS A 537 -12.26 33.63 24.31
C LYS A 537 -10.80 33.50 23.85
N GLU A 538 -10.09 34.63 23.84
CA GLU A 538 -8.69 34.77 23.44
C GLU A 538 -7.73 34.08 24.41
N ALA A 539 -8.15 33.83 25.66
CA ALA A 539 -7.35 33.14 26.67
C ALA A 539 -7.50 31.61 26.63
N LEU A 540 -8.44 31.08 25.84
CA LEU A 540 -8.70 29.64 25.74
C LEU A 540 -7.48 28.82 25.28
N PRO A 541 -6.66 29.25 24.28
CA PRO A 541 -5.47 28.49 23.90
C PRO A 541 -4.46 28.34 25.03
N GLU A 542 -4.25 29.40 25.83
CA GLU A 542 -3.33 29.37 26.97
C GLU A 542 -3.85 28.47 28.09
N LEU A 543 -5.17 28.51 28.35
CA LEU A 543 -5.81 27.63 29.32
C LEU A 543 -5.66 26.16 28.91
N LEU A 544 -5.88 25.83 27.64
CA LEU A 544 -5.69 24.48 27.10
C LEU A 544 -4.22 24.03 27.16
N ARG A 545 -3.27 24.95 26.94
CA ARG A 545 -1.83 24.68 27.11
C ARG A 545 -1.50 24.29 28.56
N LYS A 546 -2.02 25.01 29.55
CA LYS A 546 -1.88 24.65 30.97
C LYS A 546 -2.52 23.31 31.30
N GLY A 547 -3.68 23.00 30.71
CA GLY A 547 -4.33 21.70 30.86
C GLY A 547 -3.46 20.55 30.34
N ALA A 548 -2.70 20.77 29.26
CA ALA A 548 -1.76 19.77 28.75
C ALA A 548 -0.56 19.53 29.69
N GLU A 549 -0.25 20.48 30.58
CA GLU A 549 0.76 20.36 31.64
C GLU A 549 0.21 19.65 32.90
N GLY A 550 -1.07 19.26 32.90
CA GLY A 550 -1.73 18.57 34.01
C GLY A 550 -2.28 19.47 35.11
N LYS A 551 -2.41 20.79 34.85
CA LYS A 551 -3.01 21.74 35.79
C LYS A 551 -4.54 21.67 35.78
N GLY A 552 -5.17 21.97 36.91
CA GLY A 552 -6.62 22.13 37.00
C GLY A 552 -7.13 23.37 36.25
N VAL A 553 -8.40 23.41 35.88
CA VAL A 553 -8.99 24.59 35.18
C VAL A 553 -8.98 25.85 36.07
N GLU A 554 -9.02 25.65 37.39
CA GLU A 554 -8.98 26.73 38.40
C GLU A 554 -7.55 27.19 38.76
N GLU A 555 -6.51 26.45 38.32
CA GLU A 555 -5.08 26.72 38.56
C GLU A 555 -4.40 27.44 37.36
#